data_AF-A0A6N8U113-F1
#
_entry.id   AF-A0A6N8U113-F1
#
_cell.length_a   1.000
_cell.length_b   1.000
_cell.length_c   1.000
_cell.angle_alpha   90.00
_cell.angle_beta   90.00
_cell.angle_gamma   90.00
#
_symmetry.space_group_name_H-M   'P 1'
#
loop_
_entity.id
_entity.type
_entity.pdbx_description
1 polymer ?
#
loop_
_entity_poly.entity_id
_entity_poly.type
_entity_poly.pdbx_seq_one_letter_code
_entity_poly.pdbx_strand_id
1 'polypeptide(L)'
;MKREIISELKQELHRMEVASQPHEFEKHLYAMERLLGLLKSDASDITMASVPPAGVSDGQSLSEQDRMMLEKMGGRTTQNNPAPEPLTKETLRTDDGFGNGESLFDF
;
A
#
# COMPACT_ATOMS: atom_id res chain seq x y z
N MET A 1 -2.93 -5.01 -23.83
CA MET A 1 -1.78 -4.51 -23.05
C MET A 1 -1.08 -3.29 -23.66
N LYS A 2 -0.03 -3.38 -24.50
CA LYS A 2 0.69 -2.15 -24.95
C LYS A 2 -0.20 -1.07 -25.59
N ARG A 3 -1.16 -1.47 -26.44
CA ARG A 3 -2.12 -0.52 -27.08
C ARG A 3 -3.08 0.14 -26.09
N GLU A 4 -3.39 -0.57 -25.01
CA GLU A 4 -4.31 -0.14 -23.94
C GLU A 4 -3.63 0.87 -23.03
N ILE A 5 -2.39 0.58 -22.60
CA ILE A 5 -1.54 1.51 -21.84
C ILE A 5 -1.32 2.82 -22.62
N ILE A 6 -1.09 2.73 -23.94
CA ILE A 6 -0.97 3.91 -24.80
C ILE A 6 -2.28 4.71 -24.87
N SER A 7 -3.44 4.03 -24.88
CA SER A 7 -4.74 4.71 -24.88
C SER A 7 -4.97 5.45 -23.56
N GLU A 8 -4.66 4.83 -22.43
CA GLU A 8 -4.76 5.47 -21.12
C GLU A 8 -3.81 6.65 -20.99
N LEU A 9 -2.57 6.53 -21.47
CA LEU A 9 -1.60 7.63 -21.50
C LEU A 9 -2.15 8.86 -22.24
N LYS A 10 -2.81 8.67 -23.39
CA LYS A 10 -3.45 9.77 -24.12
C LYS A 10 -4.58 10.42 -23.31
N GLN A 11 -5.35 9.61 -22.59
CA GLN A 11 -6.45 10.11 -21.78
C GLN A 11 -5.93 10.89 -20.56
N GLU A 12 -4.89 10.41 -19.89
CA GLU A 12 -4.24 11.13 -18.79
C GLU A 12 -3.63 12.44 -19.25
N LEU A 13 -3.01 12.46 -20.43
CA LEU A 13 -2.41 13.68 -20.99
C LEU A 13 -3.49 14.74 -21.25
N HIS A 14 -4.65 14.33 -21.76
CA HIS A 14 -5.79 15.24 -21.92
C HIS A 14 -6.37 15.70 -20.58
N ARG A 15 -6.49 14.82 -19.58
CA ARG A 15 -6.94 15.20 -18.23
C ARG A 15 -5.99 16.21 -17.58
N MET A 16 -4.68 16.02 -17.77
CA MET A 16 -3.65 16.91 -17.26
C MET A 16 -3.68 18.29 -17.94
N GLU A 17 -4.02 18.36 -19.23
CA GLU A 17 -4.21 19.62 -19.97
C GLU A 17 -5.41 20.42 -19.44
N VAL A 18 -6.49 19.73 -19.07
CA VAL A 18 -7.74 20.35 -18.59
C VAL A 18 -7.72 20.57 -17.07
N ALA A 19 -6.75 19.99 -16.35
CA ALA A 19 -6.62 20.11 -14.91
C ALA A 19 -6.46 21.58 -14.50
N SER A 20 -7.36 22.03 -13.62
CA SER A 20 -7.39 23.43 -13.17
C SER A 20 -6.62 23.64 -11.87
N GLN A 21 -6.46 22.58 -11.07
CA GLN A 21 -5.85 22.64 -9.75
C GLN A 21 -4.47 21.97 -9.74
N PRO A 22 -3.46 22.54 -9.06
CA PRO A 22 -2.10 21.99 -9.04
C PRO A 22 -2.02 20.53 -8.57
N HIS A 23 -2.82 20.15 -7.58
CA HIS A 23 -2.79 18.79 -7.05
C HIS A 23 -3.47 17.77 -7.97
N GLU A 24 -4.37 18.20 -8.87
CA GLU A 24 -4.95 17.34 -9.91
C GLU A 24 -3.90 17.06 -10.98
N PHE A 25 -3.16 18.10 -11.39
CA PHE A 25 -2.02 17.97 -12.30
C PHE A 25 -0.98 16.97 -11.77
N GLU A 26 -0.60 17.06 -10.50
CA GLU A 26 0.35 16.13 -9.87
C GLU A 26 -0.15 14.68 -9.87
N LYS A 27 -1.45 14.45 -9.63
CA LYS A 27 -2.07 13.11 -9.71
C LYS A 27 -1.97 12.54 -11.13
N HIS A 28 -2.31 13.34 -12.14
CA HIS A 28 -2.23 12.91 -13.54
C HIS A 28 -0.79 12.66 -13.99
N LEU A 29 0.16 13.50 -13.55
CA LEU A 29 1.59 13.29 -13.79
C LEU A 29 2.07 11.95 -13.21
N TYR A 30 1.72 11.66 -11.97
CA TYR A 30 2.07 10.39 -11.31
C TYR A 30 1.45 9.18 -12.02
N ALA A 31 0.20 9.27 -12.45
CA ALA A 31 -0.45 8.22 -13.21
C ALA A 31 0.29 7.94 -14.53
N MET A 32 0.69 8.98 -15.27
CA MET A 32 1.49 8.82 -16.49
C MET A 32 2.86 8.19 -16.23
N GLU A 33 3.55 8.61 -15.17
CA GLU A 33 4.84 8.01 -14.78
C GLU A 33 4.70 6.50 -14.53
N ARG A 34 3.63 6.09 -13.85
CA ARG A 34 3.35 4.67 -13.60
C ARG A 34 3.07 3.90 -14.89
N LEU A 35 2.24 4.44 -15.78
CA LEU A 35 1.92 3.84 -17.08
C LEU A 35 3.17 3.70 -17.96
N LEU A 36 4.04 4.72 -17.97
CA LEU A 36 5.33 4.67 -18.66
C LEU A 36 6.26 3.62 -18.05
N GLY A 37 6.28 3.51 -16.72
CA GLY A 37 7.01 2.47 -16.00
C GLY A 37 6.59 1.07 -16.44
N LEU A 38 5.28 0.79 -16.47
CA LEU A 38 4.73 -0.49 -16.94
C LEU A 38 5.10 -0.77 -18.40
N LEU A 39 4.98 0.23 -19.28
CA LEU A 39 5.33 0.09 -20.70
C LEU A 39 6.82 -0.22 -20.90
N LYS A 40 7.69 0.37 -20.07
CA LYS A 40 9.14 0.16 -20.10
C LYS A 40 9.53 -1.19 -19.49
N SER A 41 8.85 -1.63 -18.44
CA SER A 41 8.99 -2.99 -17.89
C SER A 41 8.56 -4.06 -18.89
N ASP A 42 7.49 -3.84 -19.66
CA ASP A 42 7.07 -4.72 -20.77
C ASP A 42 8.05 -4.74 -21.96
N ALA A 43 9.01 -3.82 -22.00
CA ALA A 43 10.11 -3.80 -22.97
C ALA A 43 11.43 -4.34 -22.40
N SER A 44 11.52 -4.40 -21.06
CA SER A 44 12.70 -4.75 -20.29
C SER A 44 12.32 -5.87 -19.32
N ASP A 45 11.91 -7.01 -19.87
CA ASP A 45 11.76 -8.20 -19.07
C ASP A 45 13.14 -8.51 -18.45
N ILE A 46 13.18 -8.70 -17.13
CA ILE A 46 14.37 -8.89 -16.28
C ILE A 46 15.14 -7.61 -15.91
N THR A 47 14.67 -6.90 -14.89
CA THR A 47 15.41 -6.71 -13.64
C THR A 47 14.51 -6.00 -12.63
N MET A 48 14.21 -6.71 -11.54
CA MET A 48 13.48 -6.17 -10.39
C MET A 48 14.22 -4.95 -9.82
N ALA A 49 13.76 -3.75 -10.13
CA ALA A 49 13.98 -2.59 -9.28
C ALA A 49 12.89 -2.60 -8.21
N SER A 50 13.25 -3.16 -7.06
CA SER A 50 12.49 -3.08 -5.82
C SER A 50 12.10 -1.63 -5.54
N VAL A 51 10.81 -1.32 -5.69
CA VAL A 51 10.19 -0.20 -4.98
C VAL A 51 9.93 -0.74 -3.58
N PRO A 52 10.41 -0.10 -2.49
CA PRO A 52 10.14 -0.60 -1.16
C PRO A 52 8.63 -0.61 -0.93
N PRO A 53 8.02 -1.74 -0.56
CA PRO A 53 6.62 -1.74 -0.17
C PRO A 53 6.49 -0.96 1.13
N ALA A 54 5.64 0.06 1.12
CA ALA A 54 5.03 0.54 2.34
C ALA A 54 4.15 -0.59 2.88
N GLY A 55 4.69 -1.37 3.81
CA GLY A 55 3.98 -2.45 4.50
C GLY A 55 4.80 -3.72 4.62
N VAL A 56 5.23 -4.00 5.86
CA VAL A 56 5.66 -5.31 6.40
C VAL A 56 6.75 -6.05 5.61
N SER A 57 8.00 -5.66 5.88
CA SER A 57 9.15 -6.57 5.79
C SER A 57 8.98 -7.70 6.81
N ASP A 58 8.30 -8.77 6.42
CA ASP A 58 8.42 -10.05 7.11
C ASP A 58 9.89 -10.49 7.04
N GLY A 59 10.60 -10.41 8.17
CA GLY A 59 11.99 -10.86 8.31
C GLY A 59 13.08 -9.82 8.60
N GLN A 60 12.78 -8.53 8.79
CA GLN A 60 13.79 -7.61 9.36
C GLN A 60 13.73 -7.67 10.88
N SER A 61 14.75 -8.26 11.52
CA SER A 61 14.91 -8.16 12.96
C SER A 61 15.02 -6.69 13.32
N LEU A 62 14.02 -6.16 14.04
CA LEU A 62 14.05 -4.78 14.56
C LEU A 62 15.36 -4.57 15.30
N SER A 63 16.05 -3.46 15.00
CA SER A 63 17.25 -3.05 15.75
C SER A 63 16.90 -2.84 17.21
N GLU A 64 17.86 -2.99 18.11
CA GLU A 64 17.66 -2.75 19.55
C GLU A 64 17.11 -1.34 19.83
N GLN A 65 17.51 -0.37 19.01
CA GLN A 65 17.02 1.00 19.09
C GLN A 65 15.52 1.11 18.72
N ASP A 66 15.08 0.38 17.69
CA ASP A 66 13.68 0.38 17.25
C ASP A 66 12.78 -0.30 18.29
N ARG A 67 13.29 -1.37 18.93
CA ARG A 67 12.59 -2.06 20.02
C ARG A 67 12.34 -1.12 21.20
N MET A 68 13.36 -0.36 21.62
CA MET A 68 13.25 0.59 22.72
C MET A 68 12.28 1.75 22.40
N MET A 69 12.30 2.25 21.16
CA MET A 69 11.39 3.30 20.74
C MET A 69 9.94 2.80 20.73
N LEU A 70 9.71 1.57 20.25
CA LEU A 70 8.38 0.96 20.23
C LEU A 70 7.82 0.79 21.65
N GLU A 71 8.64 0.36 22.61
CA GLU A 71 8.24 0.25 24.02
C GLU A 71 7.87 1.60 24.63
N LYS A 72 8.63 2.67 24.34
CA LYS A 72 8.30 4.04 24.78
C LYS A 72 6.98 4.55 24.19
N MET A 73 6.59 4.06 23.03
CA MET A 73 5.30 4.37 22.39
C MET A 73 4.16 3.44 22.86
N GLY A 74 4.44 2.51 23.79
CA GLY A 74 3.44 1.57 24.31
C GLY A 74 3.21 0.33 23.44
N GLY A 75 4.02 0.11 22.41
CA GLY A 75 3.96 -1.09 21.57
C GLY A 75 4.73 -2.27 22.20
N ARG A 76 4.21 -3.50 22.03
CA ARG A 76 4.82 -4.72 22.58
C ARG A 76 5.70 -5.40 21.52
N THR A 77 6.96 -5.70 21.85
CA THR A 77 7.87 -6.44 20.97
C THR A 77 7.73 -7.95 21.23
N THR A 78 6.97 -8.64 20.37
CA THR A 78 6.74 -10.09 20.53
C THR A 78 7.94 -10.89 20.01
N GLN A 79 8.93 -11.12 20.87
CA GLN A 79 9.84 -12.26 20.71
C GLN A 79 9.77 -13.12 21.96
N ASN A 80 8.85 -14.09 21.92
CA ASN A 80 8.94 -15.43 22.52
C ASN A 80 7.55 -16.08 22.42
N ASN A 81 7.38 -17.00 21.47
CA ASN A 81 6.23 -17.88 21.40
C ASN A 81 6.47 -19.02 22.41
N PRO A 82 5.52 -19.29 23.32
CA PRO A 82 4.73 -20.49 23.10
C PRO A 82 3.24 -20.33 23.42
N ALA A 83 2.45 -21.05 22.61
CA ALA A 83 1.02 -21.38 22.73
C ALA A 83 0.01 -20.38 22.13
N PRO A 84 -0.93 -20.88 21.30
CA PRO A 84 -2.01 -20.07 20.72
C PRO A 84 -3.08 -19.85 21.79
N GLU A 85 -2.96 -18.75 22.54
CA GLU A 85 -4.12 -18.15 23.19
C GLU A 85 -5.13 -17.79 22.07
N PRO A 86 -6.40 -18.20 22.17
CA PRO A 86 -7.38 -17.84 21.16
C PRO A 86 -7.43 -16.32 21.11
N LEU A 87 -7.19 -15.74 19.93
CA LEU A 87 -7.45 -14.34 19.68
C LEU A 87 -8.89 -14.08 20.10
N THR A 88 -9.07 -13.52 21.30
CA THR A 88 -10.29 -12.83 21.65
C THR A 88 -10.36 -11.70 20.64
N LYS A 89 -11.14 -11.94 19.56
CA LYS A 89 -11.50 -10.94 18.56
C LYS A 89 -11.89 -9.69 19.33
N GLU A 90 -11.01 -8.69 19.39
CA GLU A 90 -11.37 -7.35 19.82
C GLU A 90 -12.30 -6.80 18.73
N THR A 91 -13.58 -7.15 18.81
CA THR A 91 -14.62 -6.50 18.03
C THR A 91 -14.90 -5.17 18.70
N LEU A 92 -14.32 -4.09 18.19
CA LEU A 92 -14.75 -2.73 18.50
C LEU A 92 -16.20 -2.60 18.02
N ARG A 93 -17.16 -2.71 18.95
CA ARG A 93 -18.57 -2.51 18.66
C ARG A 93 -18.85 -1.01 18.60
N THR A 94 -19.27 -0.52 17.45
CA THR A 94 -19.69 0.87 17.27
C THR A 94 -21.20 1.01 17.56
N ASP A 95 -21.64 2.18 18.01
CA ASP A 95 -23.03 2.48 18.44
C ASP A 95 -24.04 2.48 17.27
N ASP A 96 -23.55 2.49 16.03
CA ASP A 96 -24.34 2.41 14.79
C ASP A 96 -24.62 0.97 14.32
N GLY A 97 -24.21 -0.04 15.11
CA GLY A 97 -24.45 -1.45 14.81
C GLY A 97 -23.46 -2.07 13.81
N PHE A 98 -22.43 -1.34 13.38
CA PHE A 98 -21.30 -1.89 12.63
C PHE A 98 -20.29 -2.58 13.57
N GLY A 99 -19.53 -3.56 13.04
CA GLY A 99 -18.46 -4.23 13.81
C GLY A 99 -18.81 -5.58 14.46
N ASN A 100 -19.92 -6.22 14.08
CA ASN A 100 -20.28 -7.58 14.57
C ASN A 100 -19.41 -8.72 14.00
N GLY A 101 -18.29 -8.39 13.32
CA GLY A 101 -17.36 -9.38 12.80
C GLY A 101 -17.76 -10.03 11.48
N GLU A 102 -18.79 -9.52 10.78
CA GLU A 102 -18.98 -9.80 9.35
C GLU A 102 -18.00 -8.94 8.55
N SER A 103 -17.12 -9.58 7.79
CA SER A 103 -16.13 -8.91 6.96
C SER A 103 -16.83 -8.21 5.80
N LEU A 104 -16.68 -6.89 5.70
CA LEU A 104 -17.17 -6.08 4.56
C LEU A 104 -16.40 -6.30 3.25
N PHE A 105 -15.35 -7.12 3.29
CA PHE A 105 -14.47 -7.39 2.15
C PHE A 105 -14.48 -8.87 1.76
N ASP A 106 -15.58 -9.58 2.01
CA ASP A 106 -15.83 -10.90 1.42
C ASP A 106 -16.50 -10.69 0.05
N PHE A 107 -15.69 -10.63 -1.01
CA PHE A 107 -16.12 -10.50 -2.41
C PHE A 107 -15.94 -11.81 -3.16
#